data_AF-A0A959S586-F1
#
_entry.id   AF-A0A959S586-F1
#
_cell.length_a   1.000
_cell.length_b   1.000
_cell.length_c   1.000
_cell.angle_alpha   90.00
_cell.angle_beta   90.00
_cell.angle_gamma   90.00
#
_symmetry.space_group_name_H-M   'P 1'
#
loop_
_entity.id
_entity.type
_entity.pdbx_description
1 polymer ?
#
loop_
_entity_poly.entity_id
_entity_poly.type
_entity_poly.pdbx_seq_one_letter_code
_entity_poly.pdbx_strand_id
1 'polypeptide(L)' 'MMKNLIVSYDKLPSDILSLISEAYPDGYDHLTFDLRLPTKNEVYTALRLCTPSVNYVIKLAKKKIDLSDLDPMDAFE' A
#
# COMPACT_ATOMS: atom_id res chain seq x y z
N MET A 1 16.93 14.48 -7.59
CA MET A 1 15.49 14.33 -7.86
C MET A 1 15.10 12.90 -7.55
N MET A 2 14.30 12.68 -6.51
CA MET A 2 13.83 11.33 -6.14
C MET A 2 12.66 10.95 -7.05
N LYS A 3 12.72 9.78 -7.67
CA LYS A 3 11.65 9.30 -8.55
C LYS A 3 10.66 8.48 -7.72
N ASN A 4 9.37 8.71 -7.92
CA ASN A 4 8.32 7.90 -7.31
C ASN A 4 7.90 6.83 -8.33
N LEU A 5 8.12 5.56 -8.02
CA LEU A 5 7.76 4.43 -8.86
C LEU A 5 6.62 3.65 -8.20
N ILE A 6 5.48 3.58 -8.87
CA ILE A 6 4.33 2.80 -8.41
C ILE A 6 4.35 1.46 -9.13
N VAL A 7 4.44 0.37 -8.38
CA VAL A 7 4.51 -1.00 -8.90
C VAL A 7 3.55 -1.89 -8.13
N SER A 8 3.02 -2.94 -8.75
CA SER A 8 2.21 -3.94 -8.05
C SER A 8 3.11 -4.98 -7.40
N TYR A 9 2.70 -5.53 -6.26
CA TYR A 9 3.44 -6.60 -5.59
C TYR A 9 3.71 -7.78 -6.53
N ASP A 10 2.72 -8.15 -7.32
CA ASP A 10 2.81 -9.19 -8.35
C ASP A 10 3.83 -8.89 -9.47
N LYS A 11 4.12 -7.61 -9.72
CA LYS A 11 5.08 -7.15 -10.73
C LYS A 11 6.42 -6.74 -10.12
N LEU A 12 6.65 -7.03 -8.85
CA LEU A 12 7.94 -6.75 -8.22
C LEU A 12 8.99 -7.75 -8.73
N PRO A 13 10.21 -7.29 -8.99
CA PRO A 13 11.33 -8.20 -9.16
C PRO A 13 11.55 -8.98 -7.85
N SER A 14 11.90 -10.26 -7.99
CA SER A 14 12.18 -11.18 -6.89
C SER A 14 13.24 -10.65 -5.92
N ASP A 15 14.21 -9.88 -6.40
CA ASP A 15 15.20 -9.20 -5.56
C ASP A 15 14.57 -8.29 -4.50
N ILE A 16 13.55 -7.51 -4.86
CA ILE A 16 12.88 -6.60 -3.91
C ILE A 16 11.99 -7.39 -2.94
N LEU A 17 11.34 -8.45 -3.42
CA LEU A 17 10.56 -9.35 -2.56
C LEU A 17 11.44 -10.00 -1.48
N SER A 18 12.61 -10.49 -1.88
CA SER A 18 13.59 -11.07 -0.97
C SER A 18 14.10 -10.02 0.02
N LEU A 19 14.39 -8.80 -0.45
CA LEU A 19 14.85 -7.70 0.40
C LEU A 19 13.82 -7.31 1.46
N ILE A 20 12.53 -7.29 1.10
CA ILE A 20 11.44 -7.03 2.05
C ILE A 20 11.32 -8.17 3.06
N SER A 21 11.38 -9.43 2.61
CA SER A 21 11.30 -10.59 3.51
C SER A 21 12.48 -10.69 4.47
N GLU A 22 13.66 -10.28 4.04
CA GLU A 22 14.90 -10.32 4.82
C GLU A 22 15.00 -9.13 5.78
N ALA A 23 14.60 -7.93 5.34
CA ALA A 23 14.57 -6.73 6.19
C ALA A 23 13.41 -6.73 7.19
N TYR A 24 12.28 -7.36 6.84
CA TYR A 24 11.06 -7.40 7.64
C TYR A 24 10.55 -8.85 7.78
N PRO A 25 11.27 -9.70 8.54
CA PRO A 25 10.88 -11.09 8.75
C PRO A 25 9.57 -11.22 9.55
N ASP A 26 9.26 -10.25 10.43
CA ASP A 26 8.00 -10.15 11.18
C ASP A 26 6.85 -9.56 10.36
N GLY A 27 7.11 -9.23 9.08
CA GLY A 27 6.13 -8.63 8.20
C GLY A 27 6.27 -7.12 8.11
N TYR A 28 5.62 -6.59 7.08
CA TYR A 28 5.71 -5.19 6.66
C TYR A 28 4.38 -4.46 6.84
N ASP A 29 3.47 -5.04 7.63
CA ASP A 29 2.11 -4.57 7.85
C ASP A 29 2.09 -3.13 8.37
N HIS A 30 2.99 -2.80 9.31
CA HIS A 30 3.14 -1.46 9.89
C HIS A 30 3.68 -0.40 8.91
N LEU A 31 4.24 -0.82 7.78
CA LEU A 31 4.78 0.05 6.73
C LEU A 31 3.83 0.16 5.53
N THR A 32 2.76 -0.62 5.55
CA THR A 32 1.66 -0.46 4.61
C THR A 32 0.79 0.73 4.99
N PHE A 33 0.16 1.34 4.00
CA PHE A 33 -0.75 2.45 4.17
C PHE A 33 -1.89 2.34 3.15
N ASP A 34 -3.03 2.88 3.55
CA ASP A 34 -4.23 2.90 2.75
C ASP A 34 -4.21 4.08 1.77
N LEU A 35 -4.12 3.76 0.48
CA LEU A 35 -4.21 4.71 -0.61
C LEU A 35 -5.67 4.79 -1.07
N ARG A 36 -6.36 5.86 -0.64
CA ARG A 36 -7.72 6.14 -1.08
C ARG A 36 -7.71 6.87 -2.42
N LEU A 37 -8.32 6.27 -3.44
CA LEU A 37 -8.51 6.95 -4.72
C LEU A 37 -9.86 7.69 -4.72
N PRO A 38 -9.86 9.04 -4.83
CA PRO A 38 -11.10 9.83 -4.78
C PRO A 38 -12.05 9.51 -5.95
N THR A 39 -11.52 8.98 -7.05
CA THR A 39 -12.30 8.71 -8.27
C THR A 39 -13.09 7.40 -8.22
N LYS A 40 -12.82 6.48 -7.28
CA LYS A 40 -13.43 5.13 -7.32
C LYS A 40 -14.00 4.59 -6.01
N ASN A 41 -13.97 5.36 -4.92
CA ASN A 41 -14.38 4.86 -3.58
C ASN A 41 -13.72 3.51 -3.22
N GLU A 42 -12.53 3.27 -3.78
CA GLU A 42 -11.72 2.09 -3.57
C GLU A 42 -10.50 2.48 -2.73
N VAL A 43 -10.15 1.64 -1.76
CA VAL A 43 -8.94 1.79 -0.96
C VAL A 43 -7.95 0.71 -1.37
N TYR A 44 -6.72 1.10 -1.64
CA TYR A 44 -5.65 0.20 -2.01
C TYR A 44 -4.63 0.18 -0.89
N THR A 45 -4.36 -1.00 -0.34
CA THR A 45 -3.26 -1.18 0.60
C THR A 45 -1.97 -1.19 -0.21
N ALA A 46 -1.09 -0.24 0.07
CA ALA A 46 0.20 -0.12 -0.57
C ALA A 46 1.33 -0.02 0.45
N LEU A 47 2.51 -0.50 0.10
CA LEU A 47 3.72 -0.39 0.91
C LEU A 47 4.64 0.68 0.34
N ARG A 48 5.14 1.57 1.21
CA ARG A 48 6.11 2.59 0.82
C ARG A 48 7.51 2.12 1.18
N LEU A 49 8.35 1.93 0.18
CA LEU A 49 9.75 1.60 0.36
C LEU A 49 10.60 2.79 -0.11
N CYS A 50 11.18 3.49 0.86
CA CYS A 50 12.01 4.66 0.59
C CYS A 50 13.47 4.19 0.44
N THR A 51 13.95 4.10 -0.79
CA THR A 51 15.37 3.85 -1.07
C THR A 51 16.07 5.19 -1.33
N PRO A 52 17.39 5.30 -1.15
CA PRO A 52 18.13 6.56 -1.38
C PRO A 52 18.00 7.10 -2.82
N SER A 53 17.59 6.29 -3.79
CA SER A 53 17.45 6.68 -5.20
C SER A 53 15.99 6.78 -5.68
N VAL A 54 15.09 5.94 -5.16
CA VAL A 54 13.69 5.81 -5.61
C VAL A 54 12.74 5.58 -4.42
N ASN A 55 11.58 6.23 -4.47
CA ASN A 55 10.44 5.85 -3.63
C ASN A 55 9.60 4.81 -4.37
N TYR A 56 9.62 3.56 -3.91
CA TYR A 56 8.76 2.51 -4.43
C TYR A 56 7.44 2.49 -3.67
N VAL A 57 6.33 2.53 -4.40
CA VAL A 57 4.99 2.35 -3.86
C VAL A 57 4.45 1.03 -4.41
N ILE A 58 4.43 0.03 -3.54
CA ILE A 58 4.09 -1.36 -3.87
C ILE A 58 2.61 -1.59 -3.56
N LYS A 59 1.78 -1.81 -4.58
CA LYS A 59 0.36 -2.13 -4.38
C LYS A 59 0.21 -3.59 -3.98
N LEU A 60 -0.26 -3.85 -2.76
CA LEU A 60 -0.45 -5.19 -2.21
C LEU A 60 -1.84 -5.71 -2.54
N ALA A 61 -2.87 -5.02 -2.06
CA ALA A 61 -4.26 -5.48 -2.15
C ALA A 61 -5.22 -4.32 -2.39
N LYS A 62 -6.36 -4.63 -3.01
CA LYS A 62 -7.50 -3.72 -3.11
C LYS A 62 -8.51 -4.10 -2.03
N LYS A 63 -8.83 -3.17 -1.13
CA LYS A 63 -9.97 -3.28 -0.22
C LYS A 63 -11.11 -2.47 -0.81
N LYS A 64 -12.16 -3.16 -1.27
CA LYS A 64 -13.42 -2.48 -1.56
C LYS A 64 -14.02 -2.13 -0.20
N ILE A 65 -14.02 -0.84 0.12
CA ILE A 65 -14.85 -0.36 1.22
C ILE A 65 -16.25 -0.28 0.62
N ASP A 66 -17.06 -1.27 0.97
CA ASP A 66 -18.48 -1.16 0.72
C ASP A 66 -19.02 -0.10 1.69
N LEU A 67 -19.75 0.89 1.17
CA LEU A 67 -20.33 1.96 1.98
C LEU A 67 -21.32 1.42 3.02
N SER A 68 -21.73 0.14 2.92
CA SER A 68 -22.57 -0.55 3.91
C SER A 68 -21.80 -1.04 5.15
N ASP A 69 -20.47 -1.08 5.10
CA ASP A 69 -19.59 -1.46 6.22
C ASP A 69 -19.15 -0.25 7.07
N LEU A 70 -19.53 0.97 6.64
CA LEU A 70 -19.43 2.16 7.46
C LEU A 70 -20.71 2.25 8.30
N ASP A 71 -20.58 2.01 9.61
CA ASP A 71 -21.65 2.29 10.55
C ASP A 71 -22.11 3.75 10.35
N PRO A 72 -23.41 3.99 10.08
CA PRO A 72 -23.94 5.34 9.89
C PRO A 72 -23.81 6.24 11.14
N MET A 73 -23.29 5.69 12.25
CA MET A 73 -23.07 6.39 13.51
C MET A 73 -21.81 7.29 13.48
N ASP A 74 -20.82 7.00 12.62
CA ASP A 74 -19.56 7.78 12.51
C ASP A 74 -19.72 9.06 11.67
N ALA A 75 -20.89 9.27 11.07
CA ALA A 75 -21.16 10.46 10.24
C ALA A 75 -21.64 11.68 11.06
N PHE A 76 -21.78 11.55 12.39
CA PHE A 76 -22.44 12.57 13.23
C PHE A 76 -21.86 12.73 14.65
N GLU A 77 -20.54 12.59 14.85
CA GLU A 77 -19.85 13.15 16.04
C GLU A 77 -18.79 14.19 15.67
#